data_AF-A0A8T4G2M4-F1
#
_entry.id   AF-A0A8T4G2M4-F1
#
_cell.length_a   1.000
_cell.length_b   1.000
_cell.length_c   1.000
_cell.angle_alpha   90.00
_cell.angle_beta   90.00
_cell.angle_gamma   90.00
#
_symmetry.space_group_name_H-M   'P 1'
#
loop_
_entity.id
_entity.type
_entity.pdbx_description
1 polymer ?
#
loop_
_entity_poly.entity_id
_entity_poly.type
_entity_poly.pdbx_seq_one_letter_code
_entity_poly.pdbx_strand_id
1 'polypeptide(L)'
;MKRILAGILLVLVLSTVMSMCISNNSSASSNPLTTSTVQQSTTTTSTTQETSTSTSQIDITKLHFYMFGAAGCPHCGRMKEEIPKQFGKDKFTYYELQGNEHNQKLFSELYSILGVSGVPLIGIFYDNHLVAVIEGEYNVKSTPEIVQVALKENGVVFISGKVYLIPSNHTEIIKKLEAIFMNGEPSEG
;
A
#
# COMPACT_ATOMS: atom_id res chain seq x y z
N MET A 1 12.84 -48.63 -23.43
CA MET A 1 11.48 -48.82 -23.98
C MET A 1 10.47 -48.90 -22.85
N LYS A 2 9.58 -47.90 -22.73
CA LYS A 2 8.14 -48.00 -22.39
C LYS A 2 7.65 -46.61 -21.93
N ARG A 3 7.05 -45.91 -22.88
CA ARG A 3 6.17 -44.76 -22.63
C ARG A 3 4.82 -45.32 -22.19
N ILE A 4 4.23 -44.75 -21.14
CA ILE A 4 2.81 -44.93 -20.85
C ILE A 4 2.14 -43.59 -21.12
N LEU A 5 1.35 -43.59 -22.20
CA LEU A 5 0.34 -42.60 -22.55
C LEU A 5 -0.96 -42.90 -21.78
N ALA A 6 -1.87 -41.92 -21.83
CA ALA A 6 -3.27 -41.91 -21.41
C ALA A 6 -3.49 -41.34 -19.99
N GLY A 7 -4.36 -40.37 -19.75
CA GLY A 7 -5.37 -39.75 -20.59
C GLY A 7 -6.55 -39.32 -19.71
N ILE A 8 -6.87 -38.02 -19.76
CA ILE A 8 -8.21 -37.40 -19.65
C ILE A 8 -9.13 -37.87 -18.51
N LEU A 9 -9.48 -36.96 -17.57
CA LEU A 9 -10.89 -36.65 -17.29
C LEU A 9 -11.06 -35.26 -16.68
N LEU A 10 -11.61 -34.36 -17.48
CA LEU A 10 -12.14 -33.05 -17.09
C LEU A 10 -13.48 -33.29 -16.38
N VAL A 11 -13.59 -32.94 -15.09
CA VAL A 11 -14.87 -32.90 -14.38
C VAL A 11 -15.16 -31.45 -13.98
N LEU A 12 -15.99 -30.81 -14.79
CA LEU A 12 -16.69 -29.56 -14.48
C LEU A 12 -17.76 -29.86 -13.42
N VAL A 13 -17.66 -29.24 -12.25
CA VAL A 13 -18.78 -29.13 -11.32
C VAL A 13 -19.15 -27.66 -11.20
N LEU A 14 -20.23 -27.28 -11.90
CA LEU A 14 -21.00 -26.08 -11.63
C LEU A 14 -21.81 -26.32 -10.35
N SER A 15 -21.68 -25.41 -9.38
CA SER A 15 -22.71 -25.23 -8.35
C SER A 15 -22.80 -23.74 -8.00
N THR A 16 -23.76 -23.10 -8.65
CA THR A 16 -24.34 -21.80 -8.28
C THR A 16 -25.18 -21.94 -7.02
N VAL A 17 -24.91 -21.11 -6.01
CA VAL A 17 -25.89 -20.82 -4.95
C VAL A 17 -26.06 -19.31 -4.85
N MET A 18 -27.25 -18.85 -5.25
CA MET A 18 -27.75 -17.51 -4.91
C MET A 18 -28.21 -17.53 -3.46
N SER A 19 -27.96 -16.45 -2.72
CA SER A 19 -28.72 -16.11 -1.53
C SER A 19 -29.03 -14.62 -1.54
N MET A 20 -30.29 -14.37 -1.87
CA MET A 20 -31.02 -13.14 -1.56
C MET A 20 -31.15 -13.00 -0.04
N CYS A 21 -30.88 -11.81 0.48
CA CYS A 21 -31.53 -11.33 1.70
C CYS A 21 -32.13 -9.95 1.42
N ILE A 22 -33.46 -9.94 1.37
CA ILE A 22 -34.36 -8.79 1.44
C ILE A 22 -34.57 -8.47 2.91
N SER A 23 -34.51 -7.18 3.28
CA SER A 23 -35.37 -6.51 4.29
C SER A 23 -34.77 -5.17 4.67
N ASN A 24 -35.51 -4.14 5.08
CA ASN A 24 -36.83 -3.65 4.70
C ASN A 24 -36.82 -2.18 5.19
N ASN A 25 -37.67 -1.38 4.56
CA ASN A 25 -37.83 0.05 4.70
C ASN A 25 -38.26 0.49 6.12
N SER A 26 -37.79 1.64 6.58
CA SER A 26 -38.47 2.47 7.58
C SER A 26 -38.26 3.93 7.21
N SER A 27 -39.39 4.58 6.91
CA SER A 27 -39.53 5.93 6.40
C SER A 27 -39.74 6.96 7.52
N ALA A 28 -39.73 8.24 7.13
CA ALA A 28 -40.21 9.45 7.82
C ALA A 28 -39.15 10.18 8.68
N SER A 29 -38.58 11.29 8.17
CA SER A 29 -39.13 12.67 8.07
C SER A 29 -38.98 13.47 9.36
N SER A 30 -38.16 14.53 9.31
CA SER A 30 -38.54 15.95 9.45
C SER A 30 -37.40 16.79 10.05
N ASN A 31 -37.05 17.86 9.33
CA ASN A 31 -36.33 19.05 9.83
C ASN A 31 -37.27 19.82 10.79
N PRO A 32 -36.76 20.59 11.78
CA PRO A 32 -36.38 21.97 11.46
C PRO A 32 -35.19 22.58 12.23
N LEU A 33 -34.73 23.67 11.60
CA LEU A 33 -33.82 24.73 11.98
C LEU A 33 -34.06 25.33 13.38
N THR A 34 -32.98 25.66 14.12
CA THR A 34 -33.00 26.76 15.12
C THR A 34 -31.61 27.38 15.29
N THR A 35 -31.60 28.71 15.22
CA THR A 35 -30.46 29.63 15.34
C THR A 35 -30.37 30.17 16.78
N SER A 36 -29.17 30.25 17.37
CA SER A 36 -28.70 31.22 18.40
C SER A 36 -27.24 30.88 18.77
N THR A 37 -26.19 31.69 18.52
CA THR A 37 -25.75 32.96 19.14
C THR A 37 -24.93 32.79 20.45
N VAL A 38 -23.60 32.97 20.32
CA VAL A 38 -22.63 33.69 21.21
C VAL A 38 -21.99 33.00 22.45
N GLN A 39 -20.65 33.22 22.50
CA GLN A 39 -19.68 33.34 23.61
C GLN A 39 -18.93 32.12 24.20
N GLN A 40 -17.62 32.18 23.95
CA GLN A 40 -16.54 32.38 24.94
C GLN A 40 -15.69 31.17 25.37
N SER A 41 -14.40 31.40 25.11
CA SER A 41 -13.18 30.78 25.60
C SER A 41 -13.26 29.99 26.91
N THR A 42 -12.62 28.83 26.91
CA THR A 42 -11.92 28.34 28.11
C THR A 42 -10.69 27.52 27.69
N THR A 43 -9.53 28.04 28.05
CA THR A 43 -8.23 27.38 28.07
C THR A 43 -8.32 26.12 28.91
N THR A 44 -7.95 24.97 28.36
CA THR A 44 -7.64 23.77 29.15
C THR A 44 -6.25 23.29 28.76
N THR A 45 -5.31 23.61 29.65
CA THR A 45 -4.00 22.99 29.74
C THR A 45 -4.21 21.52 30.09
N SER A 46 -3.98 20.64 29.12
CA SER A 46 -3.82 19.21 29.36
C SER A 46 -2.39 18.85 29.05
N THR A 47 -1.61 18.76 30.13
CA THR A 47 -0.30 18.12 30.17
C THR A 47 -0.51 16.63 29.87
N THR A 48 -0.31 16.23 28.62
CA THR A 48 -0.15 14.80 28.31
C THR A 48 1.34 14.51 28.24
N GLN A 49 1.83 14.06 29.39
CA GLN A 49 3.07 13.34 29.53
C GLN A 49 2.86 11.97 28.88
N GLU A 50 3.31 11.78 27.65
CA GLU A 50 3.34 10.48 26.98
C GLU A 50 4.79 10.11 26.65
N THR A 51 5.34 9.32 27.56
CA THR A 51 6.08 8.08 27.29
C THR A 51 7.00 8.11 26.08
N SER A 52 8.23 8.54 26.34
CA SER A 52 9.42 8.26 25.55
C SER A 52 9.69 6.75 25.55
N THR A 53 8.99 6.02 24.69
CA THR A 53 9.46 4.73 24.18
C THR A 53 10.70 5.05 23.34
N SER A 54 11.85 4.51 23.72
CA SER A 54 13.08 4.62 22.94
C SER A 54 12.97 3.80 21.65
N THR A 55 12.14 4.26 20.71
CA THR A 55 12.22 3.85 19.32
C THR A 55 13.50 4.47 18.78
N SER A 56 14.45 3.64 18.34
CA SER A 56 15.55 4.10 17.50
C SER A 56 14.93 4.83 16.31
N GLN A 57 14.91 6.16 16.35
CA GLN A 57 14.30 6.97 15.31
C GLN A 57 15.11 6.73 14.03
N ILE A 58 14.46 6.17 13.01
CA ILE A 58 15.07 6.07 11.68
C ILE A 58 15.31 7.48 11.14
N ASP A 59 16.34 7.64 10.31
CA ASP A 59 16.61 8.91 9.65
C ASP A 59 15.64 9.08 8.47
N ILE A 60 14.59 9.87 8.66
CA ILE A 60 13.58 10.12 7.63
C ILE A 60 14.15 10.74 6.36
N THR A 61 15.33 11.39 6.43
CA THR A 61 15.96 11.99 5.25
C THR A 61 16.45 10.94 4.26
N LYS A 62 16.61 9.69 4.70
CA LYS A 62 16.99 8.55 3.89
C LYS A 62 15.81 7.83 3.23
N LEU A 63 14.58 8.21 3.55
CA LEU A 63 13.39 7.59 2.98
C LEU A 63 13.12 8.09 1.56
N HIS A 64 12.61 7.21 0.72
CA HIS A 64 11.91 7.56 -0.51
C HIS A 64 10.79 6.53 -0.78
N PHE A 65 9.71 6.98 -1.38
CA PHE A 65 8.54 6.17 -1.69
C PHE A 65 8.28 6.20 -3.19
N TYR A 66 8.14 5.03 -3.80
CA TYR A 66 7.73 4.87 -5.19
C TYR A 66 6.39 4.17 -5.23
N MET A 67 5.39 4.75 -5.86
CA MET A 67 4.03 4.20 -5.84
C MET A 67 3.45 4.08 -7.25
N PHE A 68 3.12 2.85 -7.65
CA PHE A 68 2.25 2.61 -8.79
C PHE A 68 0.80 2.74 -8.37
N GLY A 69 0.02 3.51 -9.13
CA GLY A 69 -1.41 3.71 -8.89
C GLY A 69 -2.18 3.94 -10.19
N ALA A 70 -3.50 4.05 -10.05
CA ALA A 70 -4.38 4.29 -11.19
C ALA A 70 -5.29 5.50 -10.93
N ALA A 71 -5.53 6.32 -11.95
CA ALA A 71 -6.49 7.41 -11.86
C ALA A 71 -7.90 6.89 -11.48
N GLY A 72 -8.59 7.62 -10.60
CA GLY A 72 -9.91 7.22 -10.09
C GLY A 72 -9.90 6.12 -9.01
N CYS A 73 -8.73 5.59 -8.61
CA CYS A 73 -8.58 4.69 -7.48
C CYS A 73 -8.59 5.47 -6.15
N PRO A 74 -9.62 5.33 -5.28
CA PRO A 74 -9.69 6.07 -4.02
C PRO A 74 -8.53 5.74 -3.07
N HIS A 75 -8.10 4.47 -3.08
CA HIS A 75 -7.00 4.00 -2.25
C HIS A 75 -5.66 4.63 -2.64
N CYS A 76 -5.43 4.76 -3.94
CA CYS A 76 -4.27 5.40 -4.53
C CYS A 76 -4.27 6.90 -4.22
N GLY A 77 -5.42 7.56 -4.33
CA GLY A 77 -5.59 8.97 -3.98
C GLY A 77 -5.23 9.27 -2.54
N ARG A 78 -5.68 8.44 -1.58
CA ARG A 78 -5.35 8.61 -0.16
C ARG A 78 -3.86 8.43 0.11
N MET A 79 -3.22 7.38 -0.40
CA MET A 79 -1.78 7.18 -0.21
C MET A 79 -0.94 8.28 -0.89
N LYS A 80 -1.38 8.75 -2.05
CA LYS A 80 -0.77 9.90 -2.77
C LYS A 80 -0.84 11.20 -1.98
N GLU A 81 -1.83 11.36 -1.07
CA GLU A 81 -1.93 12.51 -0.17
C GLU A 81 -1.15 12.30 1.13
N GLU A 82 -1.36 11.16 1.80
CA GLU A 82 -0.87 10.92 3.16
C GLU A 82 0.65 10.74 3.22
N ILE A 83 1.26 10.06 2.23
CA ILE A 83 2.71 9.83 2.21
C ILE A 83 3.47 11.17 2.10
N PRO A 84 3.22 12.03 1.10
CA PRO A 84 3.86 13.35 1.03
C PRO A 84 3.56 14.25 2.21
N LYS A 85 2.34 14.19 2.77
CA LYS A 85 1.94 14.98 3.94
C LYS A 85 2.77 14.62 5.17
N GLN A 86 3.10 13.34 5.34
CA GLN A 86 3.85 12.84 6.48
C GLN A 86 5.37 12.98 6.31
N PHE A 87 5.90 12.79 5.11
CA PHE A 87 7.34 12.65 4.88
C PHE A 87 7.97 13.71 3.97
N GLY A 88 7.17 14.54 3.31
CA GLY A 88 7.63 15.55 2.35
C GLY A 88 7.36 15.15 0.90
N LYS A 89 7.07 16.14 0.05
CA LYS A 89 6.76 15.93 -1.37
C LYS A 89 7.97 15.40 -2.16
N ASP A 90 9.17 15.80 -1.77
CA ASP A 90 10.44 15.37 -2.36
C ASP A 90 10.76 13.89 -2.09
N LYS A 91 10.06 13.27 -1.13
CA LYS A 91 10.25 11.86 -0.75
C LYS A 91 9.32 10.90 -1.47
N PHE A 92 8.46 11.39 -2.36
CA PHE A 92 7.42 10.57 -2.97
C PHE A 92 7.43 10.71 -4.49
N THR A 93 7.35 9.58 -5.18
CA THR A 93 7.22 9.51 -6.64
C THR A 93 6.03 8.64 -7.00
N TYR A 94 5.12 9.21 -7.80
CA TYR A 94 3.93 8.55 -8.28
C TYR A 94 4.08 8.09 -9.73
N TYR A 95 3.62 6.88 -10.02
CA TYR A 95 3.58 6.29 -11.35
C TYR A 95 2.14 5.97 -11.71
N GLU A 96 1.58 6.76 -12.63
CA GLU A 96 0.24 6.50 -13.18
C GLU A 96 0.29 5.29 -14.12
N LEU A 97 -0.65 4.36 -13.95
CA LEU A 97 -0.80 3.21 -14.83
C LEU A 97 -1.73 3.50 -16.01
N GLN A 98 -2.80 4.28 -15.83
CA GLN A 98 -3.77 4.53 -16.89
C GLN A 98 -3.17 5.42 -17.97
N GLY A 99 -3.20 4.93 -19.21
CA GLY A 99 -2.64 5.64 -20.35
C GLY A 99 -1.11 5.68 -20.40
N ASN A 100 -0.41 4.96 -19.50
CA ASN A 100 1.04 4.84 -19.51
C ASN A 100 1.46 3.37 -19.71
N GLU A 101 1.88 3.03 -20.93
CA GLU A 101 2.26 1.65 -21.29
C GLU A 101 3.55 1.19 -20.59
N HIS A 102 4.49 2.09 -20.38
CA HIS A 102 5.77 1.80 -19.71
C HIS A 102 5.53 1.40 -18.25
N ASN A 103 4.76 2.19 -17.51
CA ASN A 103 4.41 1.91 -16.13
C ASN A 103 3.55 0.63 -16.00
N GLN A 104 2.64 0.37 -16.94
CA GLN A 104 1.88 -0.88 -16.99
C GLN A 104 2.79 -2.11 -17.18
N LYS A 105 3.81 -2.00 -18.04
CA LYS A 105 4.78 -3.07 -18.24
C LYS A 105 5.58 -3.35 -16.97
N LEU A 106 6.08 -2.31 -16.32
CA LEU A 106 6.78 -2.43 -15.04
C LEU A 106 5.89 -3.08 -13.96
N PHE A 107 4.63 -2.65 -13.88
CA PHE A 107 3.67 -3.23 -12.94
C PHE A 107 3.37 -4.71 -13.24
N SER A 108 3.29 -5.09 -14.51
CA SER A 108 3.14 -6.50 -14.92
C SER A 108 4.33 -7.38 -14.49
N GLU A 109 5.54 -6.81 -14.47
CA GLU A 109 6.70 -7.50 -13.89
C GLU A 109 6.57 -7.67 -12.38
N LEU A 110 6.06 -6.66 -11.65
CA LEU A 110 5.77 -6.77 -10.23
C LEU A 110 4.72 -7.84 -9.94
N TYR A 111 3.64 -7.89 -10.74
CA TYR A 111 2.64 -8.98 -10.68
C TYR A 111 3.31 -10.34 -10.84
N SER A 112 4.21 -10.48 -11.82
CA SER A 112 4.88 -11.75 -12.11
C SER A 112 5.85 -12.20 -11.00
N ILE A 113 6.50 -11.26 -10.32
CA ILE A 113 7.49 -11.54 -9.26
C ILE A 113 6.81 -11.77 -7.91
N LEU A 114 5.84 -10.92 -7.56
CA LEU A 114 5.27 -10.85 -6.20
C LEU A 114 3.85 -11.41 -6.12
N GLY A 115 3.16 -11.62 -7.24
CA GLY A 115 1.75 -12.04 -7.27
C GLY A 115 0.77 -10.93 -6.87
N VAL A 116 1.24 -9.67 -6.82
CA VAL A 116 0.42 -8.49 -6.50
C VAL A 116 -0.58 -8.22 -7.61
N SER A 117 -1.83 -7.96 -7.27
CA SER A 117 -2.94 -7.81 -8.22
C SER A 117 -3.65 -6.46 -8.14
N GLY A 118 -3.38 -5.69 -7.09
CA GLY A 118 -4.04 -4.41 -6.81
C GLY A 118 -3.10 -3.21 -6.74
N VAL A 119 -3.73 -2.04 -6.72
CA VAL A 119 -3.08 -0.75 -6.48
C VAL A 119 -3.73 -0.04 -5.28
N PRO A 120 -3.01 0.83 -4.55
CA PRO A 120 -1.62 1.24 -4.79
C PRO A 120 -0.61 0.12 -4.49
N LEU A 121 0.51 0.13 -5.20
CA LEU A 121 1.66 -0.73 -4.90
C LEU A 121 2.87 0.16 -4.61
N ILE A 122 3.36 0.07 -3.39
CA ILE A 122 4.30 1.04 -2.81
C ILE A 122 5.61 0.35 -2.48
N GLY A 123 6.71 0.82 -3.08
CA GLY A 123 8.07 0.50 -2.68
C GLY A 123 8.59 1.55 -1.70
N ILE A 124 9.02 1.11 -0.52
CA ILE A 124 9.67 1.95 0.49
C ILE A 124 11.17 1.70 0.41
N PHE A 125 11.91 2.78 0.17
CA PHE A 125 13.36 2.77 0.10
C PHE A 125 13.94 3.48 1.32
N TYR A 126 15.04 2.94 1.84
CA TYR A 126 15.83 3.55 2.89
C TYR A 126 17.30 3.48 2.49
N ASP A 127 17.96 4.63 2.39
CA ASP A 127 19.35 4.75 1.93
C ASP A 127 19.56 4.12 0.53
N ASN A 128 18.63 4.41 -0.39
CA ASN A 128 18.59 3.87 -1.75
C ASN A 128 18.43 2.35 -1.88
N HIS A 129 18.07 1.66 -0.79
CA HIS A 129 17.77 0.23 -0.80
C HIS A 129 16.29 -0.03 -0.56
N LEU A 130 15.71 -0.95 -1.32
CA LEU A 130 14.33 -1.37 -1.09
C LEU A 130 14.25 -2.10 0.25
N VAL A 131 13.40 -1.62 1.16
CA VAL A 131 13.20 -2.21 2.50
C VAL A 131 11.80 -2.73 2.70
N ALA A 132 10.81 -2.24 1.95
CA ALA A 132 9.48 -2.83 1.95
C ALA A 132 8.74 -2.67 0.61
N VAL A 133 7.83 -3.60 0.34
CA VAL A 133 6.81 -3.51 -0.70
C VAL A 133 5.45 -3.69 -0.06
N ILE A 134 4.51 -2.79 -0.32
CA ILE A 134 3.17 -2.81 0.26
C ILE A 134 2.13 -2.77 -0.86
N GLU A 135 1.27 -3.78 -0.90
CA GLU A 135 0.07 -3.80 -1.75
C GLU A 135 -1.14 -3.28 -0.96
N GLY A 136 -1.76 -2.22 -1.46
CA GLY A 136 -2.92 -1.57 -0.87
C GLY A 136 -2.57 -0.41 0.07
N GLU A 137 -3.58 0.05 0.79
CA GLU A 137 -3.41 1.11 1.78
C GLU A 137 -2.78 0.61 3.06
N TYR A 138 -2.04 1.48 3.73
CA TYR A 138 -1.48 1.20 5.04
C TYR A 138 -1.45 2.46 5.89
N ASN A 139 -1.25 2.28 7.20
CA ASN A 139 -1.01 3.41 8.10
C ASN A 139 0.41 3.96 7.84
N VAL A 140 0.49 5.10 7.15
CA VAL A 140 1.75 5.77 6.80
C VAL A 140 2.64 6.05 8.03
N LYS A 141 2.04 6.24 9.21
CA LYS A 141 2.77 6.43 10.48
C LYS A 141 3.56 5.20 10.94
N SER A 142 3.22 4.01 10.46
CA SER A 142 3.95 2.77 10.76
C SER A 142 5.22 2.57 9.93
N THR A 143 5.54 3.48 8.99
CA THR A 143 6.76 3.38 8.17
C THR A 143 8.04 3.20 9.00
N PRO A 144 8.29 3.96 10.10
CA PRO A 144 9.46 3.76 10.94
C PRO A 144 9.60 2.35 11.49
N GLU A 145 8.49 1.72 11.86
CA GLU A 145 8.44 0.36 12.40
C GLU A 145 8.72 -0.66 11.29
N ILE A 146 8.12 -0.47 10.11
CA ILE A 146 8.36 -1.33 8.94
C ILE A 146 9.85 -1.32 8.54
N VAL A 147 10.46 -0.15 8.49
CA VAL A 147 11.89 0.01 8.17
C VAL A 147 12.76 -0.66 9.23
N GLN A 148 12.43 -0.48 10.52
CA GLN A 148 13.16 -1.14 11.60
C GLN A 148 13.08 -2.67 11.51
N VAL A 149 11.91 -3.22 11.17
CA VAL A 149 11.75 -4.66 10.93
C VAL A 149 12.62 -5.11 9.76
N ALA A 150 12.59 -4.42 8.62
CA ALA A 150 13.41 -4.76 7.46
C ALA A 150 14.92 -4.78 7.78
N LEU A 151 15.40 -3.76 8.50
CA LEU A 151 16.80 -3.66 8.94
C LEU A 151 17.17 -4.78 9.92
N LYS A 152 16.29 -5.09 10.87
CA LYS A 152 16.51 -6.14 11.87
C LYS A 152 16.54 -7.53 11.24
N GLU A 153 15.59 -7.82 10.36
CA GLU A 153 15.43 -9.13 9.72
C GLU A 153 16.32 -9.28 8.46
N ASN A 154 17.08 -8.23 8.12
CA ASN A 154 18.01 -8.21 7.00
C ASN A 154 17.38 -8.68 5.67
N GLY A 155 16.31 -7.99 5.26
CA GLY A 155 15.58 -8.29 4.03
C GLY A 155 14.54 -7.22 3.68
N VAL A 156 13.69 -7.56 2.69
CA VAL A 156 12.57 -6.70 2.25
C VAL A 156 11.27 -7.23 2.85
N VAL A 157 10.55 -6.38 3.56
CA VAL A 157 9.21 -6.71 4.09
C VAL A 157 8.20 -6.59 2.97
N PHE A 158 7.49 -7.66 2.64
CA PHE A 158 6.41 -7.64 1.66
C PHE A 158 5.04 -7.80 2.35
N ILE A 159 4.15 -6.83 2.17
CA ILE A 159 2.82 -6.80 2.79
C ILE A 159 1.76 -6.89 1.69
N SER A 160 1.04 -8.02 1.64
CA SER A 160 -0.07 -8.28 0.72
C SER A 160 -1.08 -9.21 1.41
N GLY A 161 -2.01 -8.60 2.16
CA GLY A 161 -2.97 -9.29 3.05
C GLY A 161 -2.35 -10.08 4.23
N LYS A 162 -1.07 -10.45 4.10
CA LYS A 162 -0.18 -11.10 5.05
C LYS A 162 1.20 -10.44 4.93
N VAL A 163 2.05 -10.70 5.92
CA VAL A 163 3.43 -10.20 5.93
C VAL A 163 4.37 -11.33 5.56
N TYR A 164 5.25 -11.07 4.60
CA TYR A 164 6.32 -11.95 4.13
C TYR A 164 7.67 -11.23 4.27
N LEU A 165 8.74 -12.00 4.33
CA LEU A 165 10.10 -11.50 4.28
C LEU A 165 10.77 -12.05 3.02
N ILE A 166 11.30 -11.17 2.17
CA ILE A 166 12.21 -11.54 1.09
C ILE A 166 13.63 -11.40 1.67
N PRO A 167 14.34 -12.50 1.96
CA PRO A 167 15.63 -12.40 2.64
C PRO A 167 16.69 -11.75 1.76
N SER A 168 17.64 -11.01 2.35
CA SER A 168 18.70 -10.27 1.62
C SER A 168 19.57 -11.13 0.71
N ASN A 169 19.67 -12.44 0.94
CA ASN A 169 20.41 -13.34 0.06
C ASN A 169 19.71 -13.58 -1.29
N HIS A 170 18.44 -13.20 -1.46
CA HIS A 170 17.71 -13.19 -2.73
C HIS A 170 18.05 -11.96 -3.58
N THR A 171 19.35 -11.72 -3.74
CA THR A 171 19.90 -10.48 -4.31
C THR A 171 19.41 -10.16 -5.72
N GLU A 172 19.21 -11.17 -6.57
CA GLU A 172 18.72 -10.98 -7.93
C GLU A 172 17.28 -10.45 -7.96
N ILE A 173 16.41 -11.03 -7.12
CA ILE A 173 15.01 -10.60 -7.01
C ILE A 173 14.95 -9.19 -6.44
N ILE A 174 15.69 -8.90 -5.37
CA ILE A 174 15.70 -7.57 -4.74
C ILE A 174 16.20 -6.51 -5.72
N LYS A 175 17.31 -6.75 -6.43
CA LYS A 175 17.82 -5.82 -7.46
C LYS A 175 16.81 -5.60 -8.58
N LYS A 176 16.09 -6.66 -8.98
CA LYS A 176 15.05 -6.53 -10.00
C LYS A 176 13.89 -5.66 -9.51
N LEU A 177 13.44 -5.86 -8.27
CA LEU A 177 12.40 -5.02 -7.66
C LEU A 177 12.86 -3.56 -7.54
N GLU A 178 14.07 -3.33 -7.04
CA GLU A 178 14.68 -1.99 -6.95
C GLU A 178 14.69 -1.29 -8.32
N ALA A 179 15.19 -1.99 -9.34
CA ALA A 179 15.22 -1.47 -10.70
C ALA A 179 13.82 -1.15 -11.22
N ILE A 180 12.80 -1.99 -10.95
CA ILE A 180 11.44 -1.71 -11.40
C ILE A 180 10.89 -0.44 -10.74
N PHE A 181 11.00 -0.34 -9.41
CA PHE A 181 10.50 0.82 -8.67
C PHE A 181 11.24 2.12 -8.99
N MET A 182 12.51 2.09 -9.37
CA MET A 182 13.27 3.31 -9.69
C MET A 182 13.14 3.75 -11.16
N ASN A 183 12.55 2.94 -12.03
CA ASN A 183 12.48 3.19 -13.48
C ASN A 183 11.08 3.54 -14.00
N GLY A 184 10.09 3.77 -13.13
CA GLY A 184 8.79 4.27 -13.56
C GLY A 184 8.88 5.68 -14.16
N GLU A 185 8.00 6.00 -15.10
CA GLU A 185 7.81 7.35 -15.64
C GLU A 185 7.01 8.18 -14.62
N PRO A 186 7.65 9.17 -13.95
CA PRO A 186 6.97 9.97 -12.94
C PRO A 186 5.79 10.70 -13.55
N SER A 187 4.66 10.66 -12.84
CA SER A 187 3.46 11.39 -13.21
C SER A 187 3.27 12.53 -12.22
N GLU A 188 3.10 13.74 -12.75
CA GLU A 188 2.71 14.90 -11.94
C GLU A 188 1.41 14.57 -11.21
N GLY A 189 1.43 14.87 -9.92
CA GLY A 189 0.43 14.44 -8.97
C GLY A 189 -0.64 15.47 -8.72
#